data_AF-A0A075HQ53-F1
#
_entry.id   AF-A0A075HQ53-F1
#
_cell.length_a   1.000
_cell.length_b   1.000
_cell.length_c   1.000
_cell.angle_alpha   90.00
_cell.angle_beta   90.00
_cell.angle_gamma   90.00
#
_symmetry.space_group_name_H-M   'P 1'
#
loop_
_entity.id
_entity.type
_entity.pdbx_description
1 polymer ?
#
loop_
_entity_poly.entity_id
_entity_poly.type
_entity_poly.pdbx_seq_one_letter_code
_entity_poly.pdbx_strand_id
1 'polypeptide(L)'
;MLSLLSLIAWIGLLASLWARFPLMRENLIWTTVATFAIQLGYIMSHTTATDFPFDGGVSDWGGVAIGNLVLVFLSMGVVHRAVIETRDIHVQERHAHPDPRVVQKAWRDHSLRAWSLSLGSWMILLNISAWAGAHTIAPRPPIESDMTGFAVLHVFFGILSIAVWTHVLWYPQFMLGAAGDRIQSVRAREVAGEAIPVTLERRQGACPICSVETAAIKHQDGSIEVPCSECDGGGEPGTACSECNATIPARISCSGCGSSTTVISHFSRSEAW
;
A
#
# COMPACT_ATOMS: atom_id res chain seq x y z
N MET A 1 -33.36 -21.80 11.77
CA MET A 1 -33.63 -21.27 10.40
C MET A 1 -32.93 -19.93 10.16
N LEU A 2 -32.97 -18.97 11.10
CA LEU A 2 -32.29 -17.67 10.95
C LEU A 2 -30.77 -17.76 10.82
N SER A 3 -30.11 -18.69 11.54
CA SER A 3 -28.67 -18.93 11.43
C SER A 3 -28.23 -19.39 10.03
N LEU A 4 -29.00 -20.30 9.42
CA LEU A 4 -28.75 -20.77 8.05
C LEU A 4 -28.92 -19.64 7.02
N LEU A 5 -29.96 -18.83 7.17
CA LEU A 5 -30.20 -17.66 6.31
C LEU A 5 -29.07 -16.64 6.42
N SER A 6 -28.57 -16.39 7.63
CA SER A 6 -27.40 -15.52 7.86
C SER A 6 -26.16 -16.04 7.13
N LEU A 7 -25.87 -17.35 7.23
CA LEU A 7 -24.73 -17.96 6.54
C LEU A 7 -24.85 -17.87 5.02
N ILE A 8 -26.04 -18.10 4.46
CA ILE A 8 -26.30 -17.93 3.02
C ILE A 8 -26.11 -16.46 2.62
N ALA A 9 -26.59 -15.50 3.42
CA ALA A 9 -26.43 -14.08 3.14
C ALA A 9 -24.96 -13.65 3.16
N TRP A 10 -24.15 -14.17 4.08
CA TRP A 10 -22.70 -13.94 4.11
C TRP A 10 -22.00 -14.48 2.87
N ILE A 11 -22.32 -15.71 2.44
CA ILE A 11 -21.78 -16.28 1.20
C ILE A 11 -22.17 -15.42 0.00
N GLY A 12 -23.44 -15.00 -0.09
CA GLY A 12 -23.93 -14.12 -1.16
C GLY A 12 -23.23 -12.76 -1.19
N LEU A 13 -23.00 -12.15 -0.02
CA LEU A 13 -22.25 -10.91 0.12
C LEU A 13 -20.82 -11.09 -0.39
N LEU A 14 -20.09 -12.09 0.10
CA LEU A 14 -18.70 -12.34 -0.29
C LEU A 14 -18.57 -12.64 -1.79
N ALA A 15 -19.47 -13.45 -2.35
CA ALA A 15 -19.51 -13.72 -3.79
C ALA A 15 -19.78 -12.45 -4.60
N SER A 16 -20.67 -11.58 -4.12
CA SER A 16 -20.98 -10.31 -4.77
C SER A 16 -19.79 -9.35 -4.73
N LEU A 17 -19.11 -9.23 -3.59
CA LEU A 17 -17.90 -8.42 -3.45
C LEU A 17 -16.77 -8.95 -4.36
N TRP A 18 -16.58 -10.27 -4.39
CA TRP A 18 -15.59 -10.93 -5.24
C TRP A 18 -15.82 -10.68 -6.74
N ALA A 19 -17.08 -10.74 -7.17
CA ALA A 19 -17.45 -10.49 -8.56
C ALA A 19 -17.28 -9.01 -8.95
N ARG A 20 -17.68 -8.08 -8.07
CA ARG A 20 -17.66 -6.63 -8.33
C ARG A 20 -16.27 -6.01 -8.23
N PHE A 21 -15.41 -6.54 -7.36
CA PHE A 21 -14.11 -5.96 -7.06
C PHE A 21 -12.93 -6.85 -7.48
N PRO A 22 -12.72 -7.09 -8.79
CA PRO A 22 -11.72 -8.04 -9.29
C PRO A 22 -10.28 -7.72 -8.86
N LEU A 23 -9.90 -6.44 -8.77
CA LEU A 23 -8.54 -6.04 -8.37
C LEU A 23 -8.24 -6.31 -6.90
N MET A 24 -9.28 -6.36 -6.06
CA MET A 24 -9.16 -6.54 -4.61
C MET A 24 -9.49 -7.97 -4.15
N ARG A 25 -9.64 -8.95 -5.05
CA ARG A 25 -10.06 -10.33 -4.69
C ARG A 25 -9.15 -10.99 -3.66
N GLU A 26 -7.83 -10.91 -3.85
CA GLU A 26 -6.87 -11.47 -2.90
C GLU A 26 -6.96 -10.75 -1.55
N ASN A 27 -7.08 -9.42 -1.57
CA ASN A 27 -7.21 -8.58 -0.37
C ASN A 27 -8.58 -8.72 0.33
N LEU A 28 -9.63 -9.10 -0.40
CA LEU A 28 -10.94 -9.42 0.14
C LEU A 28 -10.85 -10.65 1.07
N ILE A 29 -10.03 -11.64 0.73
CA ILE A 29 -9.80 -12.81 1.61
C ILE A 29 -9.17 -12.35 2.91
N TRP A 30 -8.08 -11.56 2.84
CA TRP A 30 -7.38 -11.08 4.03
C TRP A 30 -8.26 -10.25 4.96
N THR A 31 -9.04 -9.33 4.39
CA THR A 31 -9.98 -8.51 5.19
C THR A 31 -11.17 -9.33 5.74
N THR A 32 -11.60 -10.38 5.04
CA THR A 32 -12.60 -11.33 5.56
C THR A 32 -12.05 -12.13 6.74
N VAL A 33 -10.84 -12.69 6.61
CA VAL A 33 -10.17 -13.42 7.70
C VAL A 33 -9.95 -12.51 8.92
N ALA A 34 -9.53 -11.26 8.70
CA ALA A 34 -9.38 -10.26 9.75
C ALA A 34 -10.72 -9.97 10.46
N THR A 35 -11.83 -9.91 9.72
CA THR A 35 -13.18 -9.73 10.28
C THR A 35 -13.57 -10.91 11.17
N PHE A 36 -13.28 -12.15 10.75
CA PHE A 36 -13.54 -13.32 11.59
C PHE A 36 -12.65 -13.36 12.84
N ALA A 37 -11.37 -13.03 12.70
CA ALA A 37 -10.41 -13.04 13.80
C ALA A 37 -10.81 -12.08 14.92
N ILE A 38 -11.29 -10.87 14.59
CA ILE A 38 -11.71 -9.90 15.61
C ILE A 38 -12.98 -10.34 16.34
N GLN A 39 -13.96 -10.92 15.62
CA GLN A 39 -15.18 -11.46 16.23
C GLN A 39 -14.85 -12.59 17.21
N LEU A 40 -14.00 -13.54 16.79
CA LEU A 40 -13.54 -14.62 17.66
C LEU A 40 -12.74 -14.10 18.86
N GLY A 41 -11.87 -13.11 18.66
CA GLY A 41 -11.09 -12.51 19.74
C GLY A 41 -11.98 -11.92 20.84
N TYR A 42 -13.01 -11.17 20.47
CA TYR A 42 -13.99 -10.66 21.44
C TYR A 42 -14.79 -11.78 22.09
N ILE A 43 -15.29 -12.76 21.33
CA ILE A 43 -16.01 -13.91 21.91
C ILE A 43 -15.14 -14.61 22.97
N MET A 44 -13.87 -14.88 22.67
CA MET A 44 -12.95 -15.52 23.61
C MET A 44 -12.79 -14.73 24.90
N SER A 45 -12.59 -13.41 24.82
CA SER A 45 -12.51 -12.54 26.01
C SER A 45 -13.79 -12.55 26.84
N HIS A 46 -14.96 -12.74 26.22
CA HIS A 46 -16.25 -12.81 26.93
C HIS A 46 -16.56 -14.19 27.52
N THR A 47 -15.78 -15.23 27.20
CA THR A 47 -16.01 -16.57 27.77
C THR A 47 -15.69 -16.62 29.26
N THR A 48 -14.70 -15.86 29.70
CA THR A 48 -14.21 -15.82 31.09
C THR A 48 -14.62 -14.55 31.84
N ALA A 49 -14.88 -13.46 31.12
CA ALA A 49 -15.31 -12.16 31.65
C ALA A 49 -16.56 -11.69 30.88
N THR A 50 -17.75 -11.95 31.42
CA THR A 50 -19.01 -11.76 30.68
C THR A 50 -19.36 -10.30 30.39
N ASP A 51 -18.84 -9.36 31.20
CA ASP A 51 -19.02 -7.91 31.06
C ASP A 51 -17.71 -7.22 30.62
N PHE A 52 -16.86 -7.93 29.85
CA PHE A 52 -15.56 -7.45 29.43
C PHE A 52 -15.65 -6.07 28.72
N PRO A 53 -14.85 -5.07 29.08
CA PRO A 53 -13.63 -5.17 29.88
C PRO A 53 -13.83 -4.88 31.38
N PHE A 54 -15.05 -4.68 31.86
CA PHE A 54 -15.31 -4.13 33.20
C PHE A 54 -15.08 -5.15 34.31
N ASP A 55 -15.34 -6.43 34.05
CA ASP A 55 -15.10 -7.55 34.97
C ASP A 55 -13.84 -8.38 34.62
N GLY A 56 -13.09 -7.97 33.60
CA GLY A 56 -11.97 -8.74 33.05
C GLY A 56 -10.62 -8.51 33.73
N GLY A 57 -9.91 -9.60 34.03
CA GLY A 57 -8.50 -9.60 34.41
C GLY A 57 -7.55 -9.55 33.21
N VAL A 58 -6.25 -9.47 33.46
CA VAL A 58 -5.22 -9.36 32.41
C VAL A 58 -5.27 -10.53 31.42
N SER A 59 -5.57 -11.75 31.88
CA SER A 59 -5.70 -12.93 31.03
C SER A 59 -6.83 -12.83 30.01
N ASP A 60 -7.91 -12.13 30.34
CA ASP A 60 -9.10 -12.03 29.51
C ASP A 60 -8.86 -11.13 28.29
N TRP A 61 -7.84 -10.26 28.34
CA TRP A 61 -7.41 -9.46 27.19
C TRP A 61 -6.76 -10.28 26.08
N GLY A 62 -6.35 -11.53 26.34
CA GLY A 62 -5.63 -12.36 25.36
C GLY A 62 -6.39 -12.55 24.04
N GLY A 63 -7.70 -12.79 24.10
CA GLY A 63 -8.55 -12.95 22.92
C GLY A 63 -8.59 -11.69 22.04
N VAL A 64 -8.96 -10.55 22.65
CA VAL A 64 -8.99 -9.24 21.97
C VAL A 64 -7.62 -8.82 21.45
N ALA A 65 -6.54 -9.09 22.20
CA ALA A 65 -5.17 -8.77 21.79
C ALA A 65 -4.76 -9.55 20.54
N ILE A 66 -4.99 -10.87 20.52
CA ILE A 66 -4.69 -11.71 19.35
C ILE A 66 -5.57 -11.33 18.16
N GLY A 67 -6.88 -11.13 18.38
CA GLY A 67 -7.81 -10.72 17.34
C GLY A 67 -7.42 -9.40 16.69
N ASN A 68 -7.04 -8.40 17.49
CA ASN A 68 -6.57 -7.12 16.98
C ASN A 68 -5.18 -7.19 16.33
N LEU A 69 -4.27 -8.03 16.84
CA LEU A 69 -2.98 -8.27 16.20
C LEU A 69 -3.17 -8.81 14.78
N VAL A 70 -4.04 -9.83 14.62
CA VAL A 70 -4.38 -10.38 13.30
C VAL A 70 -5.05 -9.33 12.41
N LEU A 71 -6.02 -8.57 12.95
CA LEU A 71 -6.69 -7.49 12.22
C LEU A 71 -5.70 -6.45 11.71
N VAL A 72 -4.81 -5.94 12.57
CA VAL A 72 -3.78 -4.94 12.22
C VAL A 72 -2.78 -5.54 11.24
N PHE A 73 -2.29 -6.75 11.46
CA PHE A 73 -1.31 -7.39 10.59
C PHE A 73 -1.87 -7.60 9.17
N LEU A 74 -3.06 -8.18 9.04
CA LEU A 74 -3.67 -8.41 7.72
C LEU A 74 -4.09 -7.10 7.05
N SER A 75 -4.65 -6.16 7.80
CA SER A 75 -5.15 -4.90 7.21
C SER A 75 -4.03 -3.93 6.86
N MET A 76 -3.11 -3.66 7.80
CA MET A 76 -2.03 -2.69 7.62
C MET A 76 -0.76 -3.33 7.04
N GLY A 77 -0.38 -4.52 7.52
CA GLY A 77 0.84 -5.19 7.08
C GLY A 77 0.72 -5.78 5.67
N VAL A 78 -0.44 -6.35 5.33
CA VAL A 78 -0.67 -7.02 4.04
C VAL A 78 -1.43 -6.12 3.07
N VAL A 79 -2.68 -5.78 3.38
CA VAL A 79 -3.58 -5.10 2.43
C VAL A 79 -3.17 -3.64 2.15
N HIS A 80 -2.92 -2.85 3.20
CA HIS A 80 -2.48 -1.45 3.07
C HIS A 80 -1.18 -1.36 2.26
N ARG A 81 -0.21 -2.19 2.61
CA ARG A 81 1.06 -2.25 1.90
C ARG A 81 0.91 -2.64 0.43
N ALA A 82 0.12 -3.67 0.12
CA ALA A 82 -0.12 -4.09 -1.26
C ALA A 82 -0.76 -2.98 -2.12
N VAL A 83 -1.73 -2.24 -1.56
CA VAL A 83 -2.40 -1.13 -2.26
C VAL A 83 -1.46 0.05 -2.49
N ILE A 84 -0.68 0.44 -1.48
CA ILE A 84 0.30 1.53 -1.60
C ILE A 84 1.36 1.19 -2.63
N GLU A 85 1.99 0.02 -2.53
CA GLU A 85 3.04 -0.40 -3.46
C GLU A 85 2.50 -0.54 -4.90
N THR A 86 1.26 -1.03 -5.08
CA THR A 86 0.64 -1.08 -6.41
C THR A 86 0.36 0.31 -6.97
N ARG A 87 -0.11 1.27 -6.13
CA ARG A 87 -0.29 2.66 -6.55
C ARG A 87 1.02 3.30 -6.96
N ASP A 88 2.09 3.04 -6.21
CA ASP A 88 3.41 3.59 -6.47
C ASP A 88 3.92 3.14 -7.86
N ILE A 89 3.81 1.83 -8.15
CA ILE A 89 4.13 1.26 -9.47
C ILE A 89 3.24 1.87 -10.56
N HIS A 90 1.93 1.96 -10.33
CA HIS A 90 1.00 2.53 -11.30
C HIS A 90 1.38 3.97 -11.70
N VAL A 91 1.71 4.83 -10.72
CA VAL A 91 2.14 6.21 -11.01
C VAL A 91 3.45 6.22 -11.79
N GLN A 92 4.39 5.34 -11.45
CA GLN A 92 5.67 5.23 -12.14
C GLN A 92 5.52 4.78 -13.59
N GLU A 93 4.65 3.81 -13.88
CA GLU A 93 4.50 3.27 -15.24
C GLU A 93 3.57 4.10 -16.13
N ARG A 94 2.44 4.55 -15.58
CA ARG A 94 1.36 5.20 -16.35
C ARG A 94 1.48 6.72 -16.38
N HIS A 95 2.18 7.30 -15.42
CA HIS A 95 2.38 8.74 -15.32
C HIS A 95 3.87 9.14 -15.34
N ALA A 96 4.74 8.28 -15.88
CA ALA A 96 6.11 8.65 -16.18
C ALA A 96 6.13 9.87 -17.11
N HIS A 97 6.82 10.92 -16.67
CA HIS A 97 6.99 12.13 -17.46
C HIS A 97 8.40 12.70 -17.22
N PRO A 98 9.08 13.25 -18.25
CA PRO A 98 10.39 13.87 -18.08
C PRO A 98 10.40 15.00 -17.05
N ASP A 99 9.34 15.82 -17.02
CA ASP A 99 9.16 16.88 -16.02
C ASP A 99 8.71 16.30 -14.65
N PRO A 100 9.52 16.45 -13.58
CA PRO A 100 9.20 15.95 -12.24
C PRO A 100 7.95 16.57 -11.62
N ARG A 101 7.54 17.77 -12.04
CA ARG A 101 6.34 18.45 -11.49
C ARG A 101 5.06 17.75 -11.93
N VAL A 102 5.02 17.24 -13.16
CA VAL A 102 3.89 16.46 -13.68
C VAL A 102 3.77 15.13 -12.93
N VAL A 103 4.89 14.47 -12.67
CA VAL A 103 4.94 13.25 -11.85
C VAL A 103 4.45 13.52 -10.43
N GLN A 104 4.95 14.58 -9.77
CA GLN A 104 4.51 14.96 -8.42
C GLN A 104 3.02 15.28 -8.35
N LYS A 105 2.46 15.92 -9.39
CA LYS A 105 1.01 16.12 -9.52
C LYS A 105 0.28 14.77 -9.60
N ALA A 106 0.76 13.82 -10.41
CA ALA A 106 0.17 12.49 -10.50
C ALA A 106 0.19 11.74 -9.15
N TRP A 107 1.27 11.86 -8.37
CA TRP A 107 1.35 11.31 -7.01
C TRP A 107 0.32 11.90 -6.04
N ARG A 108 0.06 13.20 -6.14
CA ARG A 108 -0.96 13.88 -5.33
C ARG A 108 -2.36 13.49 -5.76
N ASP A 109 -2.59 13.44 -7.07
CA ASP A 109 -3.88 13.06 -7.64
C ASP A 109 -4.20 11.58 -7.33
N HIS A 110 -3.16 10.73 -7.18
CA HIS A 110 -3.25 9.35 -6.72
C HIS A 110 -3.00 9.17 -5.21
N SER A 111 -3.35 10.17 -4.40
CA SER A 111 -3.19 10.07 -2.95
C SER A 111 -4.16 9.05 -2.33
N LEU A 112 -3.62 8.13 -1.52
CA LEU A 112 -4.38 7.12 -0.78
C LEU A 112 -4.67 7.51 0.68
N ARG A 113 -4.61 8.82 1.00
CA ARG A 113 -4.88 9.31 2.36
C ARG A 113 -6.32 9.02 2.81
N ALA A 114 -7.30 9.37 1.97
CA ALA A 114 -8.71 9.10 2.26
C ALA A 114 -8.99 7.60 2.40
N TRP A 115 -8.38 6.79 1.51
CA TRP A 115 -8.48 5.34 1.58
C TRP A 115 -7.89 4.75 2.88
N SER A 116 -6.72 5.24 3.31
CA SER A 116 -6.08 4.82 4.55
C SER A 116 -6.94 5.17 5.77
N LEU A 117 -7.58 6.35 5.76
CA LEU A 117 -8.55 6.74 6.80
C LEU A 117 -9.78 5.84 6.80
N SER A 118 -10.30 5.46 5.62
CA SER A 118 -11.40 4.51 5.50
C SER A 118 -11.04 3.13 6.04
N LEU A 119 -9.83 2.65 5.78
CA LEU A 119 -9.34 1.37 6.32
C LEU A 119 -9.24 1.40 7.85
N GLY A 120 -8.67 2.47 8.42
CA GLY A 120 -8.62 2.64 9.87
C GLY A 120 -10.01 2.77 10.50
N SER A 121 -10.91 3.52 9.86
CA SER A 121 -12.30 3.66 10.31
C SER A 121 -13.03 2.32 10.31
N TRP A 122 -12.85 1.50 9.27
CA TRP A 122 -13.41 0.16 9.19
C TRP A 122 -12.94 -0.73 10.35
N MET A 123 -11.65 -0.70 10.70
CA MET A 123 -11.11 -1.47 11.83
C MET A 123 -11.75 -1.06 13.17
N ILE A 124 -12.01 0.23 13.37
CA ILE A 124 -12.69 0.75 14.57
C ILE A 124 -14.14 0.28 14.61
N LEU A 125 -14.89 0.44 13.51
CA LEU A 125 -16.29 0.00 13.40
C LEU A 125 -16.42 -1.51 13.66
N LEU A 126 -15.46 -2.30 13.16
CA LEU A 126 -15.40 -3.73 13.44
C LEU A 126 -15.21 -4.05 14.92
N ASN A 127 -14.32 -3.35 15.62
CA ASN A 127 -14.12 -3.55 17.05
C ASN A 127 -15.39 -3.23 17.84
N ILE A 128 -16.06 -2.10 17.54
CA ILE A 128 -17.31 -1.72 18.21
C ILE A 128 -18.40 -2.76 17.96
N SER A 129 -18.58 -3.18 16.71
CA SER A 129 -19.59 -4.20 16.35
C SER A 129 -19.27 -5.55 16.99
N ALA A 130 -18.02 -6.01 16.97
CA ALA A 130 -17.60 -7.29 17.55
C ALA A 130 -17.75 -7.31 19.08
N TRP A 131 -17.35 -6.23 19.76
CA TRP A 131 -17.52 -6.08 21.19
C TRP A 131 -19.00 -6.12 21.60
N ALA A 132 -19.85 -5.33 20.92
CA ALA A 132 -21.29 -5.32 21.17
C ALA A 132 -21.94 -6.67 20.85
N GLY A 133 -21.49 -7.34 19.78
CA GLY A 133 -21.97 -8.67 19.42
C GLY A 133 -21.65 -9.71 20.49
N ALA A 134 -20.42 -9.70 21.01
CA ALA A 134 -20.02 -10.61 22.09
C ALA A 134 -20.84 -10.39 23.37
N HIS A 135 -21.15 -9.14 23.74
CA HIS A 135 -22.04 -8.83 24.87
C HIS A 135 -23.42 -9.47 24.74
N THR A 136 -24.00 -9.49 23.54
CA THR A 136 -25.35 -10.06 23.36
C THR A 136 -25.45 -11.56 23.62
N ILE A 137 -24.32 -12.28 23.56
CA ILE A 137 -24.27 -13.74 23.69
C ILE A 137 -23.47 -14.23 24.91
N ALA A 138 -22.85 -13.31 25.66
CA ALA A 138 -22.06 -13.63 26.84
C ALA A 138 -22.89 -14.10 28.06
N PRO A 139 -24.07 -13.52 28.36
CA PRO A 139 -24.87 -13.93 29.51
C PRO A 139 -25.26 -15.41 29.46
N ARG A 140 -25.07 -16.09 30.59
CA ARG A 140 -25.43 -17.51 30.76
C ARG A 140 -26.79 -17.61 31.46
N PRO A 141 -27.65 -18.59 31.13
CA PRO A 141 -28.93 -18.76 31.81
C PRO A 141 -28.80 -18.94 33.33
N PRO A 142 -29.70 -18.37 34.14
CA PRO A 142 -30.81 -17.49 33.74
C PRO A 142 -30.35 -16.09 33.32
N ILE A 143 -30.87 -15.59 32.20
CA ILE A 143 -30.51 -14.27 31.65
C ILE A 143 -31.41 -13.23 32.31
N GLU A 144 -30.85 -12.38 33.16
CA GLU A 144 -31.59 -11.33 33.87
C GLU A 144 -31.43 -9.93 33.25
N SER A 145 -30.39 -9.73 32.45
CA SER A 145 -30.00 -8.42 31.88
C SER A 145 -30.60 -8.18 30.48
N ASP A 146 -31.14 -6.98 30.25
CA ASP A 146 -31.58 -6.53 28.92
C ASP A 146 -30.39 -6.25 27.99
N MET A 147 -30.26 -7.05 26.92
CA MET A 147 -29.18 -6.95 25.93
C MET A 147 -29.58 -6.14 24.68
N THR A 148 -30.77 -5.54 24.65
CA THR A 148 -31.30 -4.85 23.46
C THR A 148 -30.37 -3.73 23.00
N GLY A 149 -29.79 -2.97 23.93
CA GLY A 149 -28.84 -1.90 23.59
C GLY A 149 -27.61 -2.40 22.84
N PHE A 150 -26.99 -3.48 23.32
CA PHE A 150 -25.84 -4.11 22.65
C PHE A 150 -26.21 -4.71 21.30
N ALA A 151 -27.42 -5.28 21.16
CA ALA A 151 -27.90 -5.79 19.88
C ALA A 151 -28.06 -4.68 18.84
N VAL A 152 -28.62 -3.54 19.23
CA VAL A 152 -28.76 -2.36 18.35
C VAL A 152 -27.39 -1.84 17.94
N LEU A 153 -26.43 -1.73 18.86
CA LEU A 153 -25.06 -1.32 18.57
C LEU A 153 -24.38 -2.29 17.59
N HIS A 154 -24.48 -3.60 17.83
CA HIS A 154 -23.91 -4.62 16.95
C HIS A 154 -24.41 -4.48 15.51
N VAL A 155 -25.73 -4.35 15.33
CA VAL A 155 -26.37 -4.23 14.02
C VAL A 155 -26.00 -2.91 13.34
N PHE A 156 -26.09 -1.78 14.05
CA PHE A 156 -25.80 -0.46 13.49
C PHE A 156 -24.34 -0.35 13.03
N PHE A 157 -23.40 -0.68 13.90
CA PHE A 157 -21.97 -0.64 13.58
C PHE A 157 -21.57 -1.74 12.59
N GLY A 158 -22.28 -2.87 12.56
CA GLY A 158 -22.11 -3.92 11.56
C GLY A 158 -22.49 -3.45 10.15
N ILE A 159 -23.62 -2.77 9.99
CA ILE A 159 -24.06 -2.18 8.71
C ILE A 159 -23.06 -1.12 8.25
N LEU A 160 -22.65 -0.21 9.14
CA LEU A 160 -21.65 0.80 8.82
C LEU A 160 -20.32 0.16 8.43
N SER A 161 -19.89 -0.90 9.13
CA SER A 161 -18.67 -1.62 8.80
C SER A 161 -18.73 -2.22 7.39
N ILE A 162 -19.84 -2.84 6.99
CA ILE A 162 -20.00 -3.38 5.62
C ILE A 162 -19.96 -2.26 4.57
N ALA A 163 -20.59 -1.10 4.85
CA ALA A 163 -20.56 0.05 3.95
C ALA A 163 -19.13 0.59 3.75
N VAL A 164 -18.40 0.78 4.85
CA VAL A 164 -17.00 1.25 4.79
C VAL A 164 -16.09 0.19 4.18
N TRP A 165 -16.30 -1.10 4.46
CA TRP A 165 -15.55 -2.19 3.84
C TRP A 165 -15.73 -2.20 2.33
N THR A 166 -16.96 -2.01 1.85
CA THR A 166 -17.25 -1.88 0.42
C THR A 166 -16.50 -0.69 -0.19
N HIS A 167 -16.43 0.44 0.51
CA HIS A 167 -15.65 1.59 0.06
C HIS A 167 -14.13 1.30 0.04
N VAL A 168 -13.60 0.57 1.03
CA VAL A 168 -12.19 0.13 1.07
C VAL A 168 -11.85 -0.77 -0.12
N LEU A 169 -12.76 -1.63 -0.55
CA LEU A 169 -12.58 -2.51 -1.72
C LEU A 169 -12.75 -1.75 -3.04
N TRP A 170 -13.69 -0.79 -3.10
CA TRP A 170 -14.00 -0.03 -4.31
C TRP A 170 -12.93 1.02 -4.66
N TYR A 171 -12.42 1.75 -3.67
CA TYR A 171 -11.58 2.93 -3.92
C TYR A 171 -10.30 2.62 -4.71
N PRO A 172 -9.51 1.57 -4.40
CA PRO A 172 -8.33 1.24 -5.21
C PRO A 172 -8.67 0.93 -6.66
N GLN A 173 -9.82 0.29 -6.92
CA GLN A 173 -10.28 -0.02 -8.27
C GLN A 173 -10.75 1.22 -9.03
N PHE A 174 -11.34 2.20 -8.34
CA PHE A 174 -11.64 3.50 -8.93
C PHE A 174 -10.36 4.24 -9.33
N MET A 175 -9.33 4.20 -8.49
CA MET A 175 -8.08 4.94 -8.67
C MET A 175 -7.17 4.33 -9.74
N LEU A 176 -7.02 3.00 -9.75
CA LEU A 176 -6.11 2.30 -10.65
C LEU A 176 -6.74 1.97 -12.01
N GLY A 177 -8.06 2.15 -12.13
CA GLY A 177 -8.84 1.76 -13.31
C GLY A 177 -8.92 0.25 -13.50
N ALA A 178 -9.50 -0.18 -14.63
CA ALA A 178 -9.60 -1.60 -14.99
C ALA A 178 -8.32 -2.16 -15.65
N ALA A 179 -7.20 -1.42 -15.60
CA ALA A 179 -5.92 -1.90 -16.12
C ALA A 179 -5.50 -3.13 -15.29
N GLY A 180 -5.08 -4.20 -15.98
CA GLY A 180 -5.01 -5.57 -15.46
C GLY A 180 -3.98 -5.85 -14.35
N ASP A 181 -3.56 -4.85 -13.60
CA ASP A 181 -2.57 -4.98 -12.54
C ASP A 181 -3.25 -5.46 -11.26
N ARG A 182 -2.93 -6.69 -10.84
CA ARG A 182 -3.38 -7.21 -9.54
C ARG A 182 -2.78 -6.39 -8.41
N ILE A 183 -3.54 -6.17 -7.33
CA ILE A 183 -3.04 -5.44 -6.16
C ILE A 183 -2.24 -6.39 -5.30
N GLN A 184 -0.91 -6.24 -5.37
CA GLN A 184 0.06 -7.12 -4.72
C GLN A 184 1.26 -6.31 -4.24
N SER A 185 1.89 -6.78 -3.15
CA SER A 185 3.14 -6.20 -2.68
C SER A 185 4.31 -6.56 -3.60
N VAL A 186 5.39 -5.78 -3.56
CA VAL A 186 6.62 -6.03 -4.33
C VAL A 186 7.14 -7.43 -4.07
N ARG A 187 7.15 -7.87 -2.80
CA ARG A 187 7.55 -9.25 -2.44
C ARG A 187 6.64 -10.32 -3.03
N ALA A 188 5.32 -10.07 -3.09
CA ALA A 188 4.40 -11.03 -3.70
C ALA A 188 4.64 -11.14 -5.22
N ARG A 189 4.98 -10.02 -5.88
CA ARG A 189 5.37 -9.98 -7.29
C ARG A 189 6.69 -10.71 -7.56
N GLU A 190 7.70 -10.53 -6.71
CA GLU A 190 8.97 -11.28 -6.75
C GLU A 190 8.73 -12.78 -6.69
N VAL A 191 7.91 -13.23 -5.74
CA VAL A 191 7.57 -14.65 -5.56
C VAL A 191 6.75 -15.18 -6.75
N ALA A 192 5.90 -14.35 -7.36
CA ALA A 192 5.15 -14.70 -8.57
C ALA A 192 6.01 -14.69 -9.85
N GLY A 193 7.26 -14.23 -9.79
CA GLY A 193 8.13 -14.09 -10.96
C GLY A 193 7.69 -12.99 -11.92
N GLU A 194 6.87 -12.03 -11.46
CA GLU A 194 6.49 -10.86 -12.24
C GLU A 194 7.69 -9.92 -12.39
N ALA A 195 7.90 -9.38 -13.59
CA ALA A 195 8.92 -8.37 -13.80
C ALA A 195 8.56 -7.12 -12.99
N ILE A 196 9.26 -6.88 -11.90
CA ILE A 196 9.20 -5.59 -11.23
C ILE A 196 9.80 -4.59 -12.22
N PRO A 197 9.10 -3.52 -12.61
CA PRO A 197 9.70 -2.48 -13.43
C PRO A 197 10.98 -2.04 -12.72
N VAL A 198 12.12 -2.31 -13.35
CA VAL A 198 13.41 -1.84 -12.87
C VAL A 198 13.23 -0.33 -12.79
N THR A 199 13.22 0.21 -11.57
CA THR A 199 13.35 1.62 -11.36
C THR A 199 14.49 2.06 -12.25
N LEU A 200 14.22 2.92 -13.24
CA LEU A 200 15.28 3.64 -13.93
C LEU A 200 15.89 4.59 -12.89
N GLU A 201 16.60 4.04 -11.90
CA GLU A 201 17.30 4.77 -10.83
C GLU A 201 18.43 5.61 -11.42
N ARG A 202 18.83 5.26 -12.65
CA ARG A 202 19.97 5.82 -13.36
C ARG A 202 19.55 6.09 -14.79
N ARG A 203 19.44 7.37 -15.13
CA ARG A 203 19.26 7.78 -16.53
C ARG A 203 20.66 7.92 -17.14
N GLN A 204 20.98 7.07 -18.11
CA GLN A 204 22.20 7.19 -18.89
C GLN A 204 22.12 8.48 -19.74
N GLY A 205 23.16 9.32 -19.72
CA GLY A 205 23.24 10.50 -20.58
C GLY A 205 23.49 10.10 -22.03
N ALA A 206 22.92 10.82 -22.99
CA ALA A 206 23.13 10.61 -24.42
C ALA A 206 23.81 11.83 -25.05
N CYS A 207 24.72 11.61 -26.00
CA CYS A 207 25.39 12.69 -26.71
C CYS A 207 24.35 13.56 -27.44
N PRO A 208 24.34 14.88 -27.26
CA PRO A 208 23.36 15.75 -27.92
C PRO A 208 23.51 15.84 -29.44
N ILE A 209 24.64 15.38 -29.99
CA ILE A 209 24.94 15.47 -31.43
C ILE A 209 24.62 14.16 -32.15
N CYS A 210 25.09 13.01 -31.62
CA CYS A 210 24.93 11.72 -32.28
C CYS A 210 24.03 10.73 -31.53
N SER A 211 23.46 11.14 -30.38
CA SER A 211 22.57 10.32 -29.53
C SER A 211 23.16 9.00 -29.00
N VAL A 212 24.48 8.82 -29.09
CA VAL A 212 25.17 7.67 -28.49
C VAL A 212 25.22 7.82 -26.97
N GLU A 213 24.98 6.73 -26.24
CA GLU A 213 25.07 6.69 -24.79
C GLU A 213 26.46 7.09 -24.30
N THR A 214 26.50 7.83 -23.20
CA THR A 214 27.72 8.34 -22.58
C THR A 214 27.83 7.88 -21.15
N ALA A 215 29.03 7.91 -20.58
CA ALA A 215 29.28 7.42 -19.22
C ALA A 215 28.70 8.32 -18.11
N ALA A 216 27.96 9.38 -18.45
CA ALA A 216 27.26 10.22 -17.47
C ALA A 216 26.01 9.50 -16.98
N ILE A 217 25.79 9.49 -15.67
CA ILE A 217 24.60 8.92 -15.05
C ILE A 217 23.91 9.99 -14.22
N LYS A 218 22.60 10.19 -14.43
CA LYS A 218 21.78 11.05 -13.57
C LYS A 218 20.98 10.19 -12.60
N HIS A 219 21.16 10.45 -11.31
CA HIS A 219 20.45 9.79 -10.20
C HIS A 219 19.13 10.51 -9.89
N GLN A 220 18.26 9.87 -9.09
CA GLN A 220 16.93 10.40 -8.75
C GLN A 220 16.95 11.69 -7.91
N ASP A 221 18.00 11.90 -7.12
CA ASP A 221 18.21 13.14 -6.36
C ASP A 221 18.59 14.33 -7.26
N GLY A 222 18.80 14.08 -8.56
CA GLY A 222 19.24 15.08 -9.52
C GLY A 222 20.75 15.24 -9.59
N SER A 223 21.52 14.52 -8.75
CA SER A 223 22.97 14.46 -8.85
C SER A 223 23.37 13.77 -10.16
N ILE A 224 24.48 14.23 -10.72
CA ILE A 224 25.05 13.67 -11.94
C ILE A 224 26.40 13.10 -11.57
N GLU A 225 26.60 11.83 -11.88
CA GLU A 225 27.87 11.15 -11.69
C GLU A 225 28.57 11.01 -13.03
N VAL A 226 29.86 11.37 -13.04
CA VAL A 226 30.74 11.26 -14.22
C VAL A 226 32.01 10.54 -13.78
N PRO A 227 32.53 9.60 -14.58
CA PRO A 227 33.80 8.95 -14.30
C PRO A 227 34.95 9.97 -14.31
N CYS A 228 35.94 9.74 -13.46
CA CYS A 228 37.18 10.49 -13.45
C CYS A 228 38.00 10.19 -14.73
N SER A 229 38.80 11.15 -15.19
CA SER A 229 39.68 10.95 -16.35
C SER A 229 40.98 10.23 -16.02
N GLU A 230 41.41 10.27 -14.75
CA GLU A 230 42.74 9.81 -14.31
C GLU A 230 42.69 8.50 -13.48
N CYS A 231 41.51 8.06 -13.05
CA CYS A 231 41.32 6.84 -12.27
C CYS A 231 39.95 6.21 -12.53
N ASP A 232 39.72 5.02 -11.96
CA ASP A 232 38.45 4.30 -12.06
C ASP A 232 37.34 4.87 -11.15
N GLY A 233 37.67 5.84 -10.27
CA GLY A 233 36.69 6.57 -9.48
C GLY A 233 35.75 7.49 -10.28
N GLY A 234 34.75 8.06 -9.60
CA GLY A 234 33.76 8.96 -10.18
C GLY A 234 33.21 9.95 -9.15
N GLY A 235 32.26 10.79 -9.56
CA GLY A 235 31.61 11.75 -8.67
C GLY A 235 30.98 12.92 -9.41
N GLU A 236 30.65 13.99 -8.68
CA GLU A 236 29.97 15.15 -9.23
C GLU A 236 30.89 16.01 -10.12
N PRO A 237 30.40 16.51 -11.27
CA PRO A 237 31.15 17.42 -12.14
C PRO A 237 31.76 18.61 -11.39
N GLY A 238 33.07 18.82 -11.52
CA GLY A 238 33.79 19.92 -10.89
C GLY A 238 34.20 19.69 -9.44
N THR A 239 33.89 18.53 -8.85
CA THR A 239 34.40 18.13 -7.53
C THR A 239 35.72 17.35 -7.64
N ALA A 240 36.42 17.20 -6.52
CA ALA A 240 37.62 16.36 -6.46
C ALA A 240 37.21 14.88 -6.35
N CYS A 241 37.80 14.03 -7.18
CA CYS A 241 37.59 12.59 -7.10
C CYS A 241 38.12 12.04 -5.77
N SER A 242 37.35 11.16 -5.13
CA SER A 242 37.69 10.56 -3.84
C SER A 242 38.97 9.70 -3.86
N GLU A 243 39.37 9.20 -5.02
CA GLU A 243 40.51 8.28 -5.14
C GLU A 243 41.81 9.00 -5.52
N CYS A 244 41.78 9.83 -6.56
CA CYS A 244 42.99 10.46 -7.11
C CYS A 244 43.07 11.98 -6.84
N ASN A 245 42.04 12.56 -6.21
CA ASN A 245 41.92 13.98 -5.92
C ASN A 245 41.95 14.90 -7.17
N ALA A 246 41.90 14.32 -8.37
CA ALA A 246 41.80 15.07 -9.63
C ALA A 246 40.39 15.66 -9.79
N THR A 247 40.29 16.79 -10.48
CA THR A 247 39.01 17.45 -10.72
C THR A 247 38.19 16.67 -11.75
N ILE A 248 36.97 16.28 -11.39
CA ILE A 248 36.06 15.54 -12.26
C ILE A 248 35.62 16.44 -13.41
N PRO A 249 35.67 15.95 -14.67
CA PRO A 249 35.45 16.78 -15.84
C PRO A 249 33.99 17.25 -15.95
N ALA A 250 33.80 18.57 -16.12
CA ALA A 250 32.50 19.18 -16.40
C ALA A 250 32.04 19.04 -17.87
N ARG A 251 32.88 18.43 -18.71
CA ARG A 251 32.63 18.17 -20.14
C ARG A 251 32.98 16.73 -20.47
N ILE A 252 32.18 16.12 -21.35
CA ILE A 252 32.36 14.75 -21.79
C ILE A 252 32.70 14.76 -23.28
N SER A 253 33.73 14.02 -23.65
CA SER A 253 34.04 13.74 -25.06
C SER A 253 33.23 12.53 -25.51
N CYS A 254 32.43 12.67 -26.56
CA CYS A 254 31.66 11.56 -27.09
C CYS A 254 32.54 10.58 -27.88
N SER A 255 32.48 9.29 -27.56
CA SER A 255 33.20 8.23 -28.30
C SER A 255 32.72 8.05 -29.74
N GLY A 256 31.46 8.37 -30.03
CA GLY A 256 30.88 8.21 -31.37
C GLY A 256 31.22 9.33 -32.35
N CYS A 257 31.16 10.59 -31.92
CA CYS A 257 31.36 11.75 -32.81
C CYS A 257 32.53 12.67 -32.42
N GLY A 258 33.25 12.38 -31.33
CA GLY A 258 34.41 13.16 -30.88
C GLY A 258 34.09 14.56 -30.34
N SER A 259 32.81 14.92 -30.23
CA SER A 259 32.42 16.25 -29.72
C SER A 259 32.63 16.36 -28.22
N SER A 260 33.20 17.48 -27.77
CA SER A 260 33.28 17.84 -26.36
C SER A 260 32.09 18.72 -25.96
N THR A 261 31.17 18.16 -25.19
CA THR A 261 29.93 18.82 -24.74
C THR A 261 29.83 18.85 -23.23
N THR A 262 29.09 19.80 -22.66
CA THR A 262 28.91 19.90 -21.20
C THR A 262 28.12 18.72 -20.66
N VAL A 263 28.43 18.23 -19.46
CA VAL A 263 27.70 17.10 -18.85
C VAL A 263 26.18 17.34 -18.85
N ILE A 264 25.75 18.57 -18.55
CA ILE A 264 24.33 18.97 -18.55
C ILE A 264 23.66 18.76 -19.91
N SER A 265 24.37 19.00 -21.03
CA SER A 265 23.79 18.84 -22.38
C SER A 265 23.57 17.38 -22.79
N HIS A 266 24.10 16.41 -22.05
CA HIS A 266 23.87 14.98 -22.31
C HIS A 266 22.52 14.50 -21.75
N PHE A 267 21.87 15.33 -20.95
CA PHE A 267 20.53 15.12 -20.47
C PHE A 267 19.65 16.14 -21.18
N SER A 268 18.73 15.68 -22.04
CA SER A 268 18.00 16.54 -22.98
C SER A 268 17.38 17.76 -22.29
N ARG A 269 17.65 18.97 -22.80
CA ARG A 269 16.98 20.22 -22.43
C ARG A 269 15.56 20.30 -23.01
N SER A 270 14.75 19.26 -22.83
CA SER A 270 13.31 19.34 -23.10
C SER A 270 12.56 20.18 -22.04
N GLU A 271 13.27 20.83 -21.11
CA GLU A 271 12.72 21.58 -19.96
C GLU A 271 12.89 23.11 -20.05
N ALA A 272 13.13 23.68 -21.25
CA ALA A 272 13.28 25.13 -21.44
C ALA A 272 12.12 25.82 -22.17
N TRP A 273 10.98 25.15 -22.33
CA TRP A 273 9.78 25.70 -23.00
C TRP A 273 8.52 25.07 -22.42
#